data_AF-A0A918FGH5-F1
#
_entry.id   AF-A0A918FGH5-F1
#
_cell.length_a   1.000
_cell.length_b   1.000
_cell.length_c   1.000
_cell.angle_alpha   90.00
_cell.angle_beta   90.00
_cell.angle_gamma   90.00
#
_symmetry.space_group_name_H-M   'P 1'
#
loop_
_entity.id
_entity.type
_entity.pdbx_description
1 polymer ?
#
loop_
_entity_poly.entity_id
_entity_poly.type
_entity_poly.pdbx_seq_one_letter_code
_entity_poly.pdbx_strand_id
1 'polypeptide(L)'
;MCGYHARMRRFLPALVCLALLCPVGAAPASGYFPNTPGTLWRYSSGEVQQTLPARTVRGVPVIPLSHSVGTQLVSVDYLEYKGGAVLLRGVQAGGRLNWYSPPLVVYPGTLAAGQRWSSASSGTAGLRLSGQVLGAQPLTTTLGSFNTLVIRNDVQSGTDAKRVSTQFVYFVPGLGVVRYQAADGSTVDLVK
;
A
#
# COMPACT_ATOMS: atom_id res chain seq x y z
N MET A 1 -71.21 -33.91 22.31
CA MET A 1 -71.75 -32.55 22.15
C MET A 1 -70.80 -31.57 22.83
N CYS A 2 -70.50 -30.45 22.16
CA CYS A 2 -69.93 -29.16 22.62
C CYS A 2 -68.93 -29.14 23.79
N GLY A 3 -67.75 -28.52 23.73
CA GLY A 3 -67.37 -27.32 22.99
C GLY A 3 -67.10 -26.14 23.95
N TYR A 4 -65.85 -25.65 23.91
CA TYR A 4 -65.38 -24.26 24.14
C TYR A 4 -65.01 -23.70 25.54
N HIS A 5 -63.69 -23.53 25.69
CA HIS A 5 -62.86 -22.41 26.22
C HIS A 5 -63.13 -21.70 27.55
N ALA A 6 -62.07 -21.59 28.36
CA ALA A 6 -61.44 -20.30 28.67
C ALA A 6 -59.97 -20.46 29.12
N ARG A 7 -59.12 -19.54 28.66
CA ARG A 7 -57.67 -19.46 28.81
C ARG A 7 -57.27 -19.01 30.22
N MET A 8 -56.11 -19.43 30.72
CA MET A 8 -55.20 -18.50 31.41
C MET A 8 -53.74 -18.97 31.45
N ARG A 9 -52.90 -18.04 31.00
CA ARG A 9 -51.42 -17.95 30.98
C ARG A 9 -50.71 -18.49 32.23
N ARG A 10 -49.51 -19.06 32.04
CA ARG A 10 -48.28 -18.69 32.80
C ARG A 10 -47.00 -19.30 32.19
N PHE A 11 -46.19 -18.39 31.64
CA PHE A 11 -44.71 -18.30 31.64
C PHE A 11 -43.85 -19.53 31.31
N LEU A 12 -43.34 -19.59 30.08
CA LEU A 12 -42.04 -20.18 29.75
C LEU A 12 -40.92 -19.25 30.22
N PRO A 13 -39.85 -19.74 30.89
CA PRO A 13 -38.62 -18.99 30.99
C PRO A 13 -37.85 -19.11 29.67
N ALA A 14 -37.71 -17.99 28.97
CA ALA A 14 -36.87 -17.87 27.80
C ALA A 14 -35.39 -17.93 28.22
N LEU A 15 -34.70 -19.01 27.85
CA LEU A 15 -33.25 -19.11 27.90
C LEU A 15 -32.69 -18.29 26.73
N VAL A 16 -32.38 -17.02 26.99
CA VAL A 16 -31.64 -16.15 26.08
C VAL A 16 -30.18 -16.57 26.14
N CYS A 17 -29.76 -17.46 25.25
CA CYS A 17 -28.35 -17.66 24.93
C CYS A 17 -27.86 -16.43 24.17
N LEU A 18 -27.39 -15.42 24.91
CA LEU A 18 -26.66 -14.28 24.38
C LEU A 18 -25.29 -14.79 23.90
N ALA A 19 -25.23 -15.24 22.64
CA ALA A 19 -23.98 -15.56 21.98
C ALA A 19 -23.14 -14.28 21.92
N LEU A 20 -22.11 -14.24 22.77
CA LEU A 20 -21.02 -13.28 22.72
C LEU A 20 -20.37 -13.36 21.34
N LEU A 21 -20.82 -12.51 20.42
CA LEU A 21 -20.06 -12.12 19.25
C LEU A 21 -18.82 -11.38 19.76
N CYS A 22 -17.74 -12.12 20.03
CA CYS A 22 -16.43 -11.51 20.12
C CYS A 22 -16.15 -10.88 18.75
N PRO A 23 -16.03 -9.55 18.64
CA PRO A 23 -15.37 -9.01 17.47
C PRO A 23 -13.93 -9.54 17.56
N VAL A 24 -13.55 -10.40 16.61
CA VAL A 24 -12.15 -10.65 16.32
C VAL A 24 -11.64 -9.31 15.83
N GLY A 25 -11.15 -8.49 16.75
CA GLY A 25 -10.43 -7.28 16.44
C GLY A 25 -9.20 -7.72 15.66
N ALA A 26 -9.25 -7.53 14.34
CA ALA A 26 -8.03 -7.54 13.55
C ALA A 26 -7.07 -6.56 14.24
N ALA A 27 -5.92 -7.08 14.69
CA ALA A 27 -4.86 -6.23 15.22
C ALA A 27 -4.62 -5.09 14.21
N PRO A 28 -4.44 -3.84 14.66
CA PRO A 28 -4.18 -2.74 13.74
C PRO A 28 -3.00 -3.14 12.86
N ALA A 29 -3.19 -3.07 11.55
CA ALA A 29 -2.08 -3.26 10.63
C ALA A 29 -0.91 -2.40 11.09
N SER A 30 0.27 -2.99 11.17
CA SER A 30 1.51 -2.30 11.53
C SER A 30 1.78 -1.19 10.51
N GLY A 31 1.31 0.02 10.80
CA GLY A 31 1.43 1.18 9.93
C GLY A 31 0.58 1.11 8.65
N TYR A 32 0.47 2.25 7.95
CA TYR A 32 -0.19 2.32 6.64
C TYR A 32 0.51 1.45 5.59
N PHE A 33 1.81 1.20 5.75
CA PHE A 33 2.69 0.67 4.72
C PHE A 33 3.32 -0.65 5.19
N PRO A 34 2.97 -1.79 4.58
CA PRO A 34 3.51 -3.08 5.00
C PRO A 34 5.02 -3.14 4.76
N ASN A 35 5.76 -3.65 5.76
CA ASN A 35 7.22 -3.67 5.73
C ASN A 35 7.85 -4.88 6.44
N THR A 36 7.04 -5.86 6.84
CA THR A 36 7.52 -7.10 7.47
C THR A 36 8.43 -7.86 6.51
N PRO A 37 9.71 -8.11 6.85
CA PRO A 37 10.62 -8.85 5.97
C PRO A 37 10.05 -10.20 5.54
N GLY A 38 10.27 -10.56 4.27
CA GLY A 38 9.74 -11.78 3.66
C GLY A 38 8.33 -11.64 3.09
N THR A 39 7.63 -10.53 3.35
CA THR A 39 6.35 -10.25 2.69
C THR A 39 6.55 -10.14 1.19
N LEU A 40 5.66 -10.79 0.44
CA LEU A 40 5.73 -10.93 -1.01
C LEU A 40 4.37 -10.57 -1.62
N TRP A 41 4.42 -9.82 -2.72
CA TRP A 41 3.27 -9.47 -3.55
C TRP A 41 3.56 -9.86 -4.99
N ARG A 42 2.53 -10.28 -5.71
CA ARG A 42 2.62 -10.52 -7.15
C ARG A 42 1.56 -9.73 -7.88
N TYR A 43 1.95 -9.17 -9.01
CA TYR A 43 1.09 -8.37 -9.87
C TYR A 43 0.81 -9.07 -11.21
N SER A 44 -0.27 -8.66 -11.88
CA SER A 44 -0.72 -9.22 -13.17
C SER A 44 0.28 -9.02 -14.30
N SER A 45 1.23 -8.08 -14.16
CA SER A 45 2.37 -7.90 -15.07
C SER A 45 3.40 -9.04 -15.00
N GLY A 46 3.27 -9.94 -14.02
CA GLY A 46 4.30 -10.93 -13.69
C GLY A 46 5.37 -10.38 -12.75
N GLU A 47 5.28 -9.10 -12.35
CA GLU A 47 6.16 -8.53 -11.33
C GLU A 47 5.91 -9.18 -9.97
N VAL A 48 6.99 -9.56 -9.30
CA VAL A 48 7.01 -9.98 -7.90
C VAL A 48 7.81 -8.96 -7.11
N GLN A 49 7.17 -8.42 -6.09
CA GLN A 49 7.76 -7.55 -5.09
C GLN A 49 7.99 -8.33 -3.80
N GLN A 50 9.15 -8.19 -3.18
CA GLN A 50 9.44 -8.87 -1.92
C GLN A 50 10.27 -7.98 -0.99
N THR A 51 9.82 -7.85 0.25
CA THR A 51 10.61 -7.22 1.31
C THR A 51 11.74 -8.14 1.75
N LEU A 52 12.95 -7.62 1.76
CA LEU A 52 14.15 -8.34 2.16
C LEU A 52 14.50 -8.05 3.63
N PRO A 53 15.43 -8.81 4.23
CA PRO A 53 15.90 -8.52 5.58
C PRO A 53 16.40 -7.08 5.72
N ALA A 54 16.03 -6.44 6.82
CA ALA A 54 16.49 -5.11 7.15
C ALA A 54 18.02 -5.08 7.26
N ARG A 55 18.64 -3.98 6.82
CA ARG A 55 20.08 -3.77 6.90
C ARG A 55 20.43 -2.31 6.98
N THR A 56 21.65 -2.01 7.42
CA THR A 56 22.18 -0.65 7.42
C THR A 56 22.98 -0.39 6.15
N VAL A 57 22.65 0.67 5.43
CA VAL A 57 23.38 1.11 4.23
C VAL A 57 23.75 2.57 4.43
N ARG A 58 25.05 2.89 4.32
CA ARG A 58 25.58 4.26 4.54
C ARG A 58 25.10 4.87 5.87
N GLY A 59 25.04 4.06 6.93
CA GLY A 59 24.60 4.49 8.26
C GLY A 59 23.08 4.65 8.44
N VAL A 60 22.27 4.37 7.41
CA VAL A 60 20.81 4.46 7.49
C VAL A 60 20.20 3.06 7.57
N PRO A 61 19.32 2.77 8.56
CA PRO A 61 18.55 1.53 8.58
C PRO A 61 17.51 1.54 7.46
N VAL A 62 17.52 0.50 6.63
CA VAL A 62 16.64 0.36 5.47
C VAL A 62 16.07 -1.05 5.38
N ILE A 63 14.87 -1.15 4.83
CA ILE A 63 14.20 -2.39 4.45
C ILE A 63 14.17 -2.41 2.92
N PRO A 64 15.00 -3.26 2.28
CA PRO A 64 15.01 -3.33 0.82
C PRO A 64 13.74 -4.00 0.29
N LEU A 65 13.19 -3.48 -0.81
CA LEU A 65 12.09 -4.06 -1.57
C LEU A 65 12.64 -4.47 -2.95
N SER A 66 12.72 -5.77 -3.22
CA SER A 66 13.14 -6.26 -4.53
C SER A 66 11.98 -6.32 -5.50
N HIS A 67 12.23 -5.92 -6.75
CA HIS A 67 11.31 -6.01 -7.87
C HIS A 67 11.87 -6.98 -8.89
N SER A 68 11.12 -8.02 -9.24
CA SER A 68 11.55 -9.04 -10.21
C SER A 68 10.44 -9.36 -11.20
N VAL A 69 10.80 -9.73 -12.43
CA VAL A 69 9.86 -10.21 -13.44
C VAL A 69 10.37 -11.56 -13.93
N GLY A 70 9.58 -12.61 -13.74
CA GLY A 70 10.05 -13.98 -13.88
C GLY A 70 11.20 -14.27 -12.90
N THR A 71 12.35 -14.73 -13.40
CA THR A 71 13.55 -14.98 -12.58
C THR A 71 14.53 -13.80 -12.53
N GLN A 72 14.23 -12.72 -13.24
CA GLN A 72 15.13 -11.58 -13.37
C GLN A 72 14.83 -10.53 -12.30
N LEU A 73 15.85 -10.20 -11.50
CA LEU A 73 15.82 -9.03 -10.62
C LEU A 73 15.93 -7.75 -11.47
N VAL A 74 14.91 -6.91 -11.41
CA VAL A 74 14.83 -5.64 -12.14
C VAL A 74 15.46 -4.51 -11.33
N SER A 75 15.06 -4.39 -10.06
CA SER A 75 15.57 -3.37 -9.16
C SER A 75 15.43 -3.77 -7.69
N VAL A 76 16.11 -3.03 -6.82
CA VAL A 76 15.90 -3.05 -5.37
C VAL A 76 15.78 -1.63 -4.87
N ASP A 77 14.64 -1.32 -4.26
CA ASP A 77 14.37 -0.05 -3.59
C ASP A 77 14.83 -0.14 -2.14
N TYR A 78 15.56 0.86 -1.65
CA TYR A 78 16.02 0.94 -0.27
C TYR A 78 15.11 1.90 0.49
N LEU A 79 14.18 1.34 1.26
CA LEU A 79 13.15 2.10 1.95
C LEU A 79 13.54 2.31 3.42
N GLU A 80 13.47 3.54 3.91
CA GLU A 80 13.51 3.85 5.33
C GLU A 80 12.10 4.19 5.81
N TYR A 81 11.71 3.60 6.93
CA TYR A 81 10.46 3.86 7.61
C TYR A 81 10.75 4.75 8.82
N LYS A 82 10.34 6.02 8.76
CA LYS A 82 10.68 7.01 9.80
C LYS A 82 9.51 7.95 10.07
N GLY A 83 9.11 8.05 11.34
CA GLY A 83 8.00 8.93 11.76
C GLY A 83 6.68 8.60 11.05
N GLY A 84 6.46 7.32 10.72
CA GLY A 84 5.31 6.84 9.93
C GLY A 84 5.45 7.00 8.41
N ALA A 85 6.40 7.82 7.92
CA ALA A 85 6.62 8.01 6.50
C ALA A 85 7.47 6.89 5.88
N VAL A 86 7.32 6.70 4.57
CA VAL A 86 8.15 5.84 3.74
C VAL A 86 9.05 6.71 2.87
N LEU A 87 10.35 6.59 3.08
CA LEU A 87 11.38 7.38 2.41
C LEU A 87 12.20 6.47 1.50
N LEU A 88 12.29 6.80 0.21
CA LEU A 88 13.17 6.14 -0.74
C LEU A 88 14.58 6.72 -0.61
N ARG A 89 15.48 5.93 -0.05
CA ARG A 89 16.89 6.28 0.17
C ARG A 89 17.76 5.98 -1.04
N GLY A 90 17.35 5.05 -1.89
CA GLY A 90 18.04 4.77 -3.14
C GLY A 90 17.43 3.61 -3.89
N VAL A 91 17.83 3.48 -5.15
CA VAL A 91 17.42 2.38 -6.02
C VAL A 91 18.68 1.73 -6.57
N GLN A 92 18.77 0.41 -6.46
CA GLN A 92 19.78 -0.39 -7.14
C GLN A 92 19.16 -1.04 -8.37
N ALA A 93 19.69 -0.71 -9.55
CA ALA A 93 19.29 -1.29 -10.83
C ALA A 93 20.49 -1.30 -11.78
N GLY A 94 20.55 -2.27 -12.70
CA GLY A 94 21.67 -2.37 -13.66
C GLY A 94 23.06 -2.43 -13.01
N GLY A 95 23.16 -3.06 -11.83
CA GLY A 95 24.41 -3.17 -11.07
C GLY A 95 24.88 -1.89 -10.36
N ARG A 96 24.09 -0.80 -10.38
CA ARG A 96 24.45 0.49 -9.77
C ARG A 96 23.43 0.90 -8.72
N LEU A 97 23.92 1.35 -7.56
CA LEU A 97 23.09 1.98 -6.52
C LEU A 97 23.08 3.50 -6.71
N ASN A 98 21.91 4.05 -7.01
CA ASN A 98 21.65 5.49 -6.97
C ASN A 98 21.12 5.87 -5.60
N TRP A 99 21.95 6.49 -4.78
CA TRP A 99 21.57 6.94 -3.43
C TRP A 99 21.01 8.37 -3.48
N TYR A 100 19.89 8.61 -2.83
CA TYR A 100 19.19 9.88 -2.79
C TYR A 100 19.49 10.66 -1.52
N SER A 101 19.94 11.91 -1.69
CA SER A 101 20.20 12.84 -0.61
C SER A 101 19.79 14.25 -1.08
N PRO A 102 18.73 14.86 -0.52
CA PRO A 102 17.79 14.30 0.46
C PRO A 102 17.04 13.05 -0.07
N PRO A 103 16.46 12.20 0.81
CA PRO A 103 15.64 11.08 0.37
C PRO A 103 14.34 11.57 -0.28
N LEU A 104 13.75 10.73 -1.12
CA LEU A 104 12.44 11.01 -1.71
C LEU A 104 11.34 10.47 -0.79
N VAL A 105 10.27 11.23 -0.61
CA VAL A 105 9.11 10.84 0.20
C VAL A 105 8.15 10.05 -0.69
N VAL A 106 8.15 8.72 -0.55
CA VAL A 106 7.21 7.84 -1.27
C VAL A 106 5.82 8.05 -0.71
N TYR A 107 5.70 7.96 0.61
CA TYR A 107 4.46 8.25 1.31
C TYR A 107 4.73 9.05 2.59
N PRO A 108 3.95 10.09 2.88
CA PRO A 108 3.96 10.75 4.18
C PRO A 108 3.37 9.84 5.27
N GLY A 109 3.53 10.25 6.54
CA GLY A 109 3.07 9.44 7.69
C GLY A 109 1.56 9.23 7.79
N THR A 110 0.78 10.02 7.05
CA THR A 110 -0.68 9.89 6.94
C THR A 110 -1.09 10.11 5.48
N LEU A 111 -2.17 9.46 5.06
CA LEU A 111 -2.76 9.64 3.73
C LEU A 111 -4.22 10.08 3.89
N ALA A 112 -4.48 11.37 3.62
CA ALA A 112 -5.81 11.97 3.65
C ALA A 112 -6.20 12.47 2.25
N ALA A 113 -7.49 12.41 1.91
CA ALA A 113 -8.00 12.91 0.63
C ALA A 113 -7.61 14.39 0.42
N GLY A 114 -7.14 14.71 -0.79
CA GLY A 114 -6.66 16.06 -1.15
C GLY A 114 -5.23 16.38 -0.72
N GLN A 115 -4.61 15.57 0.14
CA GLN A 115 -3.24 15.77 0.61
C GLN A 115 -2.24 15.69 -0.55
N ARG A 116 -1.28 16.61 -0.56
CA ARG A 116 -0.19 16.68 -1.54
C ARG A 116 1.16 16.71 -0.85
N TRP A 117 2.16 16.11 -1.48
CA TRP A 117 3.55 16.22 -1.05
C TRP A 117 4.49 16.22 -2.24
N SER A 118 5.70 16.72 -2.01
CA SER A 118 6.77 16.66 -2.99
C SER A 118 8.12 16.62 -2.28
N SER A 119 9.07 15.94 -2.92
CA SER A 119 10.44 15.80 -2.47
C SER A 119 11.37 15.79 -3.68
N ALA A 120 12.59 16.25 -3.50
CA ALA A 120 13.59 16.26 -4.55
C ALA A 120 14.93 15.77 -4.00
N SER A 121 15.68 15.09 -4.86
CA SER A 121 17.02 14.61 -4.58
C SER A 121 17.98 15.20 -5.60
N SER A 122 19.06 15.80 -5.10
CA SER A 122 20.09 16.46 -5.91
C SER A 122 21.24 15.52 -6.32
N GLY A 123 21.09 14.21 -6.14
CA GLY A 123 22.06 13.21 -6.58
C GLY A 123 22.20 13.14 -8.11
N THR A 124 22.96 12.15 -8.60
CA THR A 124 23.38 11.95 -10.01
C THR A 124 22.28 11.94 -11.08
N ALA A 125 21.00 11.97 -10.70
CA ALA A 125 19.87 11.92 -11.63
C ALA A 125 18.87 13.09 -11.47
N GLY A 126 19.07 14.02 -10.53
CA GLY A 126 18.16 15.15 -10.27
C GLY A 126 16.69 14.74 -10.31
N LEU A 127 16.21 14.06 -9.28
CA LEU A 127 14.87 13.45 -9.28
C LEU A 127 13.91 14.23 -8.39
N ARG A 128 12.70 14.49 -8.87
CA ARG A 128 11.59 14.98 -8.05
C ARG A 128 10.47 13.95 -8.05
N LEU A 129 9.97 13.65 -6.86
CA LEU A 129 8.78 12.84 -6.66
C LEU A 129 7.71 13.73 -6.04
N SER A 130 6.50 13.70 -6.59
CA SER A 130 5.32 14.30 -5.97
C SER A 130 4.16 13.32 -5.94
N GLY A 131 3.38 13.40 -4.88
CA GLY A 131 2.17 12.61 -4.70
C GLY A 131 0.98 13.46 -4.34
N GLN A 132 -0.21 13.02 -4.75
CA GLN A 132 -1.49 13.58 -4.34
C GLN A 132 -2.49 12.46 -4.08
N VAL A 133 -3.10 12.44 -2.90
CA VAL A 133 -4.29 11.62 -2.67
C VAL A 133 -5.49 12.30 -3.35
N LEU A 134 -6.06 11.66 -4.36
CA LEU A 134 -7.23 12.16 -5.08
C LEU A 134 -8.51 11.97 -4.26
N GLY A 135 -8.61 10.84 -3.56
CA GLY A 135 -9.76 10.49 -2.75
C GLY A 135 -9.92 8.98 -2.59
N ALA A 136 -11.02 8.58 -1.98
CA ALA A 136 -11.38 7.17 -1.89
C ALA A 136 -12.12 6.72 -3.15
N GLN A 137 -11.81 5.51 -3.64
CA GLN A 137 -12.51 4.88 -4.76
C GLN A 137 -12.68 3.38 -4.49
N PRO A 138 -13.89 2.81 -4.65
CA PRO A 138 -14.07 1.37 -4.63
C PRO A 138 -13.38 0.73 -5.84
N LEU A 139 -12.70 -0.39 -5.63
CA LEU A 139 -12.00 -1.14 -6.65
C LEU A 139 -12.35 -2.62 -6.52
N THR A 140 -12.74 -3.26 -7.63
CA THR A 140 -12.91 -4.72 -7.69
C THR A 140 -11.81 -5.31 -8.58
N THR A 141 -11.12 -6.33 -8.06
CA THR A 141 -10.12 -7.12 -8.77
C THR A 141 -10.44 -8.61 -8.63
N THR A 142 -9.58 -9.48 -9.15
CA THR A 142 -9.69 -10.94 -8.98
C THR A 142 -9.53 -11.39 -7.52
N LEU A 143 -8.92 -10.57 -6.67
CA LEU A 143 -8.76 -10.84 -5.23
C LEU A 143 -9.95 -10.36 -4.38
N GLY A 144 -10.93 -9.69 -4.99
CA GLY A 144 -12.12 -9.18 -4.32
C GLY A 144 -12.30 -7.67 -4.45
N SER A 145 -13.09 -7.09 -3.56
CA SER A 145 -13.39 -5.66 -3.54
C SER A 145 -12.65 -4.94 -2.43
N PHE A 146 -12.12 -3.76 -2.74
CA PHE A 146 -11.33 -2.92 -1.86
C PHE A 146 -11.89 -1.50 -1.82
N ASN A 147 -11.81 -0.86 -0.66
CA ASN A 147 -11.95 0.59 -0.54
C ASN A 147 -10.55 1.21 -0.59
N THR A 148 -10.20 1.79 -1.72
CA THR A 148 -8.84 2.26 -1.99
C THR A 148 -8.73 3.77 -1.85
N LEU A 149 -7.56 4.27 -1.47
CA LEU A 149 -7.15 5.64 -1.74
C LEU A 149 -6.48 5.67 -3.10
N VAL A 150 -6.96 6.53 -4.01
CA VAL A 150 -6.30 6.76 -5.29
C VAL A 150 -5.24 7.84 -5.09
N ILE A 151 -3.98 7.51 -5.39
CA ILE A 151 -2.85 8.41 -5.26
C ILE A 151 -2.24 8.61 -6.63
N ARG A 152 -2.21 9.85 -7.11
CA ARG A 152 -1.41 10.23 -8.28
C ARG A 152 0.03 10.46 -7.84
N ASN A 153 0.98 9.84 -8.53
CA ASN A 153 2.40 10.06 -8.36
C ASN A 153 3.00 10.58 -9.68
N ASP A 154 3.76 11.65 -9.58
CA ASP A 154 4.51 12.22 -10.69
C ASP A 154 6.01 12.11 -10.36
N VAL A 155 6.77 11.52 -11.27
CA VAL A 155 8.24 11.44 -11.21
C VAL A 155 8.81 12.32 -12.31
N GLN A 156 9.61 13.31 -11.92
CA GLN A 156 10.33 14.17 -12.85
C GLN A 156 11.82 13.85 -12.78
N SER A 157 12.44 13.60 -13.94
CA SER A 157 13.89 13.42 -14.05
C SER A 157 14.55 14.62 -14.71
N GLY A 158 15.62 15.12 -14.09
CA GLY A 158 16.34 16.30 -14.52
C GLY A 158 15.56 17.60 -14.24
N THR A 159 16.03 18.69 -14.85
CA THR A 159 15.43 20.03 -14.69
C THR A 159 14.33 20.32 -15.70
N ASP A 160 14.13 19.44 -16.70
CA ASP A 160 13.12 19.62 -17.73
C ASP A 160 11.73 19.23 -17.20
N ALA A 161 10.86 20.24 -17.05
CA ALA A 161 9.49 20.06 -16.59
C ALA A 161 8.63 19.21 -17.55
N LYS A 162 9.08 18.94 -18.77
CA LYS A 162 8.40 18.06 -19.73
C LYS A 162 8.72 16.57 -19.51
N ARG A 163 9.73 16.23 -18.71
CA ARG A 163 10.12 14.84 -18.43
C ARG A 163 9.44 14.31 -17.16
N VAL A 164 8.10 14.36 -17.17
CA VAL A 164 7.26 13.87 -16.08
C VAL A 164 6.61 12.55 -16.50
N SER A 165 6.78 11.53 -15.67
CA SER A 165 6.02 10.28 -15.74
C SER A 165 4.96 10.29 -14.65
N THR A 166 3.70 10.11 -15.06
CA THR A 166 2.54 10.05 -14.16
C THR A 166 2.05 8.61 -14.04
N GLN A 167 1.86 8.17 -12.80
CA GLN A 167 1.19 6.93 -12.46
C GLN A 167 0.16 7.15 -11.36
N PHE A 168 -0.87 6.34 -11.34
CA PHE A 168 -1.84 6.27 -10.26
C PHE A 168 -1.66 4.96 -9.52
N VAL A 169 -1.77 5.00 -8.19
CA VAL A 169 -1.80 3.80 -7.35
C VAL A 169 -3.09 3.77 -6.57
N TYR A 170 -3.71 2.60 -6.53
CA TYR A 170 -4.87 2.29 -5.71
C TYR A 170 -4.35 1.61 -4.45
N PHE A 171 -4.41 2.33 -3.35
CA PHE A 171 -3.73 1.98 -2.11
C PHE A 171 -4.73 1.62 -1.02
N VAL A 172 -4.51 0.50 -0.33
CA VAL A 172 -5.30 0.08 0.83
C VAL A 172 -4.40 0.16 2.06
N PRO A 173 -4.71 1.03 3.04
CA PRO A 173 -3.95 1.12 4.29
C PRO A 173 -3.76 -0.25 4.95
N GLY A 174 -2.51 -0.59 5.28
CA GLY A 174 -2.15 -1.86 5.90
C GLY A 174 -1.94 -3.03 4.93
N LEU A 175 -2.44 -2.93 3.69
CA LEU A 175 -2.24 -3.94 2.64
C LEU A 175 -1.26 -3.50 1.56
N GLY A 176 -1.23 -2.20 1.23
CA GLY A 176 -0.35 -1.64 0.19
C GLY A 176 -1.08 -1.35 -1.12
N VAL A 177 -0.34 -1.39 -2.23
CA VAL A 177 -0.89 -1.11 -3.57
C VAL A 177 -1.62 -2.35 -4.10
N VAL A 178 -2.88 -2.18 -4.50
CA VAL A 178 -3.71 -3.25 -5.09
C VAL A 178 -3.91 -3.09 -6.60
N ARG A 179 -3.63 -1.90 -7.14
CA ARG A 179 -3.58 -1.63 -8.59
C ARG A 179 -2.63 -0.46 -8.88
N TYR A 180 -1.81 -0.63 -9.90
CA TYR A 180 -1.15 0.48 -10.60
C TYR A 180 -1.95 0.81 -11.85
N GLN A 181 -1.99 2.09 -12.21
CA GLN A 181 -2.56 2.57 -13.46
C GLN A 181 -1.62 3.59 -14.09
N ALA A 182 -1.24 3.40 -15.34
CA ALA A 182 -0.45 4.37 -16.08
C ALA A 182 -1.33 5.52 -16.61
N ALA A 183 -0.71 6.60 -17.06
CA ALA A 183 -1.42 7.76 -17.60
C ALA A 183 -2.29 7.46 -18.84
N ASP A 184 -1.97 6.40 -19.58
CA ASP A 184 -2.75 5.90 -20.72
C ASP A 184 -3.96 5.04 -20.30
N GLY A 185 -4.15 4.83 -18.99
CA GLY A 185 -5.24 4.05 -18.43
C GLY A 185 -4.96 2.54 -18.31
N SER A 186 -3.83 2.05 -18.82
CA SER A 186 -3.42 0.65 -18.63
C SER A 186 -3.25 0.33 -17.14
N THR A 187 -3.59 -0.90 -16.75
CA THR A 187 -3.64 -1.30 -15.33
C THR A 187 -2.84 -2.57 -15.06
N VAL A 188 -2.29 -2.63 -13.85
CA VAL A 188 -1.58 -3.79 -13.31
C VAL A 188 -2.12 -4.05 -11.91
N ASP A 189 -2.73 -5.22 -11.70
CA ASP A 189 -3.46 -5.56 -10.48
C ASP A 189 -2.65 -6.48 -9.59
N LEU A 190 -2.85 -6.36 -8.28
CA LEU A 190 -2.38 -7.34 -7.32
C LEU A 190 -3.14 -8.67 -7.56
N VAL A 191 -2.40 -9.77 -7.64
CA VAL A 191 -2.93 -11.12 -7.88
C VAL A 191 -2.50 -12.14 -6.82
N LYS A 192 -1.57 -11.78 -5.91
CA LYS A 192 -1.23 -12.58 -4.73
C LYS A 192 -0.52 -11.72 -3.69
#